data_AF-A0A0Q0HYI0-F1
#
_entry.id   AF-A0A0Q0HYI0-F1
#
_cell.length_a   1.000
_cell.length_b   1.000
_cell.length_c   1.000
_cell.angle_alpha   90.00
_cell.angle_beta   90.00
_cell.angle_gamma   90.00
#
_symmetry.space_group_name_H-M   'P 1'
#
loop_
_entity.id
_entity.type
_entity.pdbx_description
1 polymer ?
#
loop_
_entity_poly.entity_id
_entity_poly.type
_entity_poly.pdbx_seq_one_letter_code
_entity_poly.pdbx_strand_id
1 'polypeptide(L)'
;MRHIGTIAAILILAGCASTTAPSISWVSNVKVDEFTDQKSCSVSVGSLYTKSSVYTYSNHYYPYIEVVNGDLRLGVKSGGKHPIPVGDVQIRIDSNTAWTISSSETPLDYAPKGTLDTMKDYANYLPEENKELVEATYKTAMESAARSMSPFTATTGDKARKILNEMLSGQKIKYRTVGLNQAASSTGEYDLDPSLASALQQCGIKL
;
A
#
# COMPACT_ATOMS: atom_id res chain seq x y z
N MET A 1 -44.42 3.66 -64.80
CA MET A 1 -44.57 3.36 -63.36
C MET A 1 -43.18 3.11 -62.80
N ARG A 2 -42.72 4.00 -61.91
CA ARG A 2 -41.35 4.07 -61.36
C ARG A 2 -41.30 3.23 -60.09
N HIS A 3 -40.57 2.12 -60.11
CA HIS A 3 -40.10 1.45 -58.90
C HIS A 3 -38.65 1.05 -59.13
N ILE A 4 -37.72 1.75 -58.48
CA ILE A 4 -36.41 1.29 -58.00
C ILE A 4 -35.89 2.49 -57.20
N GLY A 5 -35.83 2.33 -55.88
CA GLY A 5 -35.43 3.41 -54.99
C GLY A 5 -35.41 2.93 -53.55
N THR A 6 -34.77 1.80 -53.30
CA THR A 6 -34.52 1.33 -51.94
C THR A 6 -33.12 0.73 -51.88
N ILE A 7 -32.49 0.91 -50.72
CA ILE A 7 -31.20 0.35 -50.26
C ILE A 7 -30.02 1.32 -50.41
N ALA A 8 -29.80 2.14 -49.37
CA ALA A 8 -28.46 2.48 -48.87
C ALA A 8 -28.57 3.28 -47.55
N ALA A 9 -28.75 2.61 -46.40
CA ALA A 9 -28.58 3.24 -45.09
C ALA A 9 -28.42 2.22 -43.94
N ILE A 10 -27.43 1.33 -44.00
CA ILE A 10 -27.07 0.49 -42.84
C ILE A 10 -25.55 0.33 -42.81
N LEU A 11 -24.79 1.31 -42.30
CA LEU A 11 -23.35 1.14 -42.05
C LEU A 11 -22.78 2.15 -41.03
N ILE A 12 -23.51 2.50 -39.96
CA ILE A 12 -22.98 3.40 -38.90
C ILE A 12 -23.38 2.95 -37.50
N LEU A 13 -22.98 1.75 -37.07
CA LEU A 13 -23.17 1.31 -35.67
C LEU A 13 -21.97 0.55 -35.04
N ALA A 14 -20.83 0.42 -35.73
CA ALA A 14 -19.68 -0.33 -35.21
C ALA A 14 -18.65 0.51 -34.41
N GLY A 15 -19.05 1.66 -33.86
CA GLY A 15 -18.12 2.67 -33.32
C GLY A 15 -17.85 2.68 -31.81
N CYS A 16 -18.62 1.96 -30.97
CA CYS A 16 -18.54 2.15 -29.51
C CYS A 16 -18.39 0.84 -28.72
N ALA A 17 -17.61 -0.12 -29.21
CA ALA A 17 -17.33 -1.36 -28.49
C ALA A 17 -15.81 -1.65 -28.41
N SER A 18 -15.00 -0.63 -28.13
CA SER A 18 -13.66 -0.84 -27.57
C SER A 18 -13.74 -0.82 -26.04
N THR A 19 -14.48 -1.78 -25.48
CA THR A 19 -14.53 -2.04 -24.04
C THR A 19 -13.57 -3.18 -23.74
N THR A 20 -12.25 -2.94 -23.87
CA THR A 20 -11.29 -3.78 -23.16
C THR A 20 -11.59 -3.60 -21.67
N ALA A 21 -12.03 -4.69 -21.02
CA ALA A 21 -12.20 -4.70 -19.58
C ALA A 21 -10.87 -4.29 -18.95
N PRO A 22 -10.86 -3.37 -17.97
CA PRO A 22 -9.62 -2.90 -17.39
C PRO A 22 -8.87 -4.09 -16.75
N SER A 23 -7.66 -4.33 -17.23
CA SER A 23 -6.77 -5.38 -16.70
C SER A 23 -6.16 -4.94 -15.37
N ILE A 24 -5.81 -5.93 -14.54
CA ILE A 24 -4.98 -5.69 -13.36
C ILE A 24 -3.73 -4.93 -13.81
N SER A 25 -3.41 -3.84 -13.14
CA SER A 25 -2.25 -3.00 -13.41
C SER A 25 -1.82 -2.30 -12.13
N TRP A 26 -0.54 -1.93 -12.06
CA TRP A 26 -0.02 -1.06 -11.03
C TRP A 26 -0.40 0.38 -11.37
N VAL A 27 -0.95 1.09 -10.38
CA VAL A 27 -1.48 2.44 -10.56
C VAL A 27 -0.85 3.37 -9.53
N SER A 28 -0.42 4.55 -9.97
CA SER A 28 0.01 5.61 -9.07
C SER A 28 -1.21 6.33 -8.47
N ASN A 29 -1.22 6.52 -7.16
CA ASN A 29 -2.20 7.29 -6.42
C ASN A 29 -1.50 8.41 -5.67
N VAL A 30 -1.80 9.65 -6.08
CA VAL A 30 -1.33 10.86 -5.40
C VAL A 30 -2.41 11.29 -4.42
N LYS A 31 -2.04 11.39 -3.14
CA LYS A 31 -2.92 11.89 -2.09
C LYS A 31 -2.30 13.13 -1.46
N VAL A 32 -3.11 14.17 -1.28
CA VAL A 32 -2.78 15.33 -0.46
C VAL A 32 -3.61 15.20 0.81
N ASP A 33 -2.94 15.25 1.96
CA ASP A 33 -3.62 15.29 3.24
C ASP A 33 -4.25 16.68 3.46
N GLU A 34 -5.57 16.73 3.66
CA GLU A 34 -6.32 18.00 3.72
C GLU A 34 -6.04 18.82 4.99
N PHE A 35 -5.41 18.22 6.02
CA PHE A 35 -5.12 18.92 7.28
C PHE A 35 -3.68 19.41 7.36
N THR A 36 -2.75 18.73 6.70
CA THR A 36 -1.31 18.99 6.77
C THR A 36 -0.70 19.46 5.45
N ASP A 37 -1.49 19.47 4.37
CA ASP A 37 -1.06 19.70 2.99
C ASP A 37 0.06 18.75 2.53
N GLN A 38 0.29 17.66 3.28
CA GLN A 38 1.36 16.72 2.97
C GLN A 38 0.98 15.89 1.74
N LYS A 39 1.79 16.00 0.69
CA LYS A 39 1.66 15.20 -0.53
C LYS A 39 2.35 13.86 -0.35
N SER A 40 1.64 12.79 -0.67
CA SER A 40 2.17 11.42 -0.78
C SER A 40 1.86 10.86 -2.17
N CYS A 41 2.76 10.03 -2.70
CA CYS A 41 2.50 9.26 -3.91
C CYS A 41 2.77 7.79 -3.63
N SER A 42 1.76 6.96 -3.87
CA SER A 42 1.82 5.53 -3.69
C SER A 42 1.57 4.81 -5.01
N VAL A 43 2.18 3.65 -5.19
CA VAL A 43 1.99 2.75 -6.32
C VAL A 43 1.46 1.44 -5.76
N SER A 44 0.29 1.03 -6.23
CA SER A 44 -0.40 -0.16 -5.74
C SER A 44 -1.23 -0.79 -6.85
N VAL A 45 -1.58 -2.04 -6.64
CA VAL A 45 -2.67 -2.74 -7.32
C VAL A 45 -3.95 -2.64 -6.50
N GLY A 46 -5.06 -3.15 -7.04
CA GLY A 46 -6.31 -3.28 -6.31
C GLY A 46 -7.24 -4.30 -6.92
N SER A 47 -8.53 -4.17 -6.60
CA SER A 47 -9.56 -5.14 -6.96
C SER A 47 -10.53 -4.65 -8.04
N LEU A 48 -10.75 -3.33 -8.10
CA LEU A 48 -11.63 -2.71 -9.08
C LEU A 48 -10.89 -1.59 -9.78
N TYR A 49 -10.91 -1.61 -11.11
CA TYR A 49 -10.18 -0.67 -11.95
C TYR A 49 -11.15 0.17 -12.76
N THR A 50 -10.87 1.46 -12.85
CA THR A 50 -11.49 2.38 -13.81
C THR A 50 -10.44 2.84 -14.80
N LYS A 51 -10.81 3.71 -15.75
CA LYS A 51 -9.84 4.26 -16.73
C LYS A 51 -8.69 5.04 -16.07
N SER A 52 -8.86 5.53 -14.85
CA SER A 52 -7.91 6.44 -14.20
C SER A 52 -7.61 6.10 -12.74
N SER A 53 -8.26 5.09 -12.16
CA SER A 53 -8.20 4.84 -10.72
C SER A 53 -8.29 3.35 -10.39
N VAL A 54 -7.78 3.01 -9.21
CA VAL A 54 -7.88 1.68 -8.63
C VAL A 54 -8.55 1.76 -7.26
N TYR A 55 -9.43 0.80 -6.97
CA TYR A 55 -10.12 0.66 -5.69
C TYR A 55 -9.86 -0.72 -5.10
N THR A 56 -9.78 -0.77 -3.78
CA THR A 56 -9.49 -1.97 -3.00
C THR A 56 -10.70 -2.38 -2.18
N TYR A 57 -10.85 -3.69 -1.94
CA TYR A 57 -11.87 -4.21 -1.05
C TYR A 57 -11.42 -4.12 0.41
N SER A 58 -12.39 -3.91 1.31
CA SER A 58 -12.16 -4.06 2.75
C SER A 58 -11.75 -5.51 3.07
N ASN A 59 -10.99 -5.68 4.16
CA ASN A 59 -10.47 -6.98 4.62
C ASN A 59 -9.58 -7.71 3.61
N HIS A 60 -9.07 -7.00 2.60
CA HIS A 60 -8.06 -7.49 1.67
C HIS A 60 -6.76 -6.72 1.87
N TYR A 61 -5.67 -7.34 1.44
CA TYR A 61 -4.33 -6.78 1.54
C TYR A 61 -3.75 -6.63 0.15
N TYR A 62 -2.92 -5.61 -0.07
CA TYR A 62 -2.35 -5.30 -1.38
C TYR A 62 -0.89 -4.88 -1.21
N PRO A 63 0.01 -5.33 -2.11
CA PRO A 63 1.36 -4.81 -2.13
C PRO A 63 1.33 -3.33 -2.50
N TYR A 64 2.16 -2.54 -1.85
CA TYR A 64 2.25 -1.11 -2.11
C TYR A 64 3.68 -0.61 -2.00
N ILE A 65 3.96 0.43 -2.77
CA ILE A 65 5.21 1.19 -2.75
C ILE A 65 4.84 2.65 -2.55
N GLU A 66 5.55 3.38 -1.70
CA GLU A 66 5.23 4.77 -1.44
C GLU A 66 6.50 5.57 -1.16
N VAL A 67 6.49 6.85 -1.51
CA VAL A 67 7.51 7.80 -1.02
C VAL A 67 6.83 8.85 -0.16
N VAL A 68 7.30 8.95 1.09
CA VAL A 68 6.87 9.97 2.04
C VAL A 68 8.12 10.66 2.56
N ASN A 69 8.19 11.98 2.42
CA ASN A 69 9.34 12.78 2.84
C ASN A 69 10.70 12.30 2.27
N GLY A 70 10.70 11.69 1.08
CA GLY A 70 11.89 11.14 0.44
C GLY A 70 12.25 9.70 0.84
N ASP A 71 11.55 9.13 1.82
CA ASP A 71 11.77 7.75 2.25
C ASP A 71 10.91 6.78 1.45
N LEU A 72 11.58 5.89 0.70
CA LEU A 72 10.94 4.77 0.00
C LEU A 72 10.44 3.74 1.00
N ARG A 73 9.15 3.44 0.91
CA ARG A 73 8.45 2.41 1.66
C ARG A 73 7.98 1.33 0.71
N LEU A 74 8.16 0.09 1.11
CA LEU A 74 7.67 -1.07 0.36
C LEU A 74 7.10 -2.08 1.34
N GLY A 75 5.90 -2.56 1.05
CA GLY A 75 5.28 -3.57 1.89
C GLY A 75 3.88 -3.92 1.44
N VAL A 76 3.01 -4.16 2.42
CA VAL A 76 1.61 -4.54 2.21
C VAL A 76 0.70 -3.65 3.04
N LYS A 77 -0.42 -3.24 2.45
CA LYS A 77 -1.41 -2.35 3.05
C LYS A 77 -2.81 -2.97 2.96
N SER A 78 -3.61 -2.75 4.00
CA SER A 78 -5.02 -3.13 4.00
C SER A 78 -5.86 -2.19 3.14
N GLY A 79 -6.77 -2.77 2.35
CA GLY A 79 -7.65 -2.04 1.45
C GLY A 79 -9.00 -1.64 2.08
N GLY A 80 -9.80 -0.96 1.25
CA GLY A 80 -11.14 -0.51 1.61
C GLY A 80 -11.17 0.76 2.46
N LYS A 81 -12.39 1.16 2.85
CA LYS A 81 -12.64 2.37 3.65
C LYS A 81 -12.26 2.21 5.12
N HIS A 82 -12.32 0.98 5.63
CA HIS A 82 -12.03 0.64 7.02
C HIS A 82 -10.90 -0.39 7.02
N PRO A 83 -9.64 0.06 6.93
CA PRO A 83 -8.50 -0.84 6.85
C PRO A 83 -8.27 -1.54 8.19
N ILE A 84 -7.77 -2.78 8.12
CA ILE A 84 -7.49 -3.64 9.28
C ILE A 84 -5.97 -3.79 9.49
N PRO A 85 -5.52 -4.12 10.72
CA PRO A 85 -4.11 -4.33 10.99
C PRO A 85 -3.50 -5.45 10.14
N VAL A 86 -2.28 -5.24 9.63
CA VAL A 86 -1.62 -6.18 8.71
C VAL A 86 -0.79 -7.25 9.44
N GLY A 87 -0.07 -6.86 10.51
CA GLY A 87 0.91 -7.72 11.16
C GLY A 87 2.18 -7.90 10.33
N ASP A 88 2.98 -8.93 10.65
CA ASP A 88 4.20 -9.22 9.89
C ASP A 88 3.85 -9.67 8.47
N VAL A 89 4.75 -9.42 7.52
CA VAL A 89 4.54 -9.71 6.11
C VAL A 89 5.72 -10.49 5.56
N GLN A 90 5.44 -11.45 4.69
CA GLN A 90 6.47 -12.04 3.85
C GLN A 90 6.18 -11.72 2.39
N ILE A 91 7.19 -11.26 1.67
CA ILE A 91 7.13 -10.95 0.25
C ILE A 91 8.15 -11.80 -0.49
N ARG A 92 7.78 -12.36 -1.63
CA ARG A 92 8.68 -13.06 -2.52
C ARG A 92 8.47 -12.60 -3.95
N ILE A 93 9.57 -12.29 -4.64
CA ILE A 93 9.57 -12.05 -6.07
C ILE A 93 9.97 -13.34 -6.78
N ASP A 94 9.11 -13.82 -7.68
CA ASP A 94 9.28 -15.07 -8.41
C ASP A 94 9.66 -16.26 -7.50
N SER A 95 10.86 -16.81 -7.71
CA SER A 95 11.43 -17.94 -6.97
C SER A 95 12.56 -17.52 -6.02
N ASN A 96 12.76 -16.21 -5.79
CA ASN A 96 13.78 -15.71 -4.87
C ASN A 96 13.49 -16.11 -3.43
N THR A 97 14.46 -15.90 -2.53
CA THR A 97 14.22 -16.02 -1.09
C THR A 97 13.16 -15.02 -0.64
N ALA A 98 12.22 -15.45 0.21
CA ALA A 98 11.21 -14.56 0.74
C ALA A 98 11.84 -13.56 1.73
N TRP A 99 11.48 -12.29 1.57
CA TRP A 99 11.76 -11.21 2.50
C TRP A 99 10.72 -11.20 3.60
N THR A 100 11.15 -11.26 4.87
CA THR A 100 10.27 -10.98 6.01
C THR A 100 10.36 -9.49 6.34
N ILE A 101 9.22 -8.83 6.40
CA ILE A 101 9.05 -7.45 6.86
C ILE A 101 8.29 -7.53 8.18
N SER A 102 8.97 -7.24 9.28
CA SER A 102 8.29 -7.21 10.58
C SER A 102 7.47 -5.93 10.69
N SER A 103 6.31 -6.04 11.34
CA SER A 103 5.51 -4.90 11.78
C SER A 103 6.33 -3.89 12.60
N SER A 104 7.38 -4.35 13.30
CA SER A 104 8.33 -3.49 14.02
C SER A 104 9.14 -2.54 13.13
N GLU A 105 9.32 -2.87 11.84
CA GLU A 105 10.00 -2.02 10.85
C GLU A 105 9.12 -0.86 10.36
N THR A 106 7.81 -0.93 10.64
CA THR A 106 6.81 0.02 10.13
C THR A 106 7.06 1.44 10.66
N PRO A 107 7.19 2.44 9.77
CA PRO A 107 7.24 3.85 10.16
C PRO A 107 5.99 4.30 10.93
N LEU A 108 6.19 5.14 11.95
CA LEU A 108 5.13 5.63 12.85
C LEU A 108 4.66 7.05 12.53
N ASP A 109 4.96 7.55 11.34
CA ASP A 109 4.63 8.91 10.94
C ASP A 109 3.12 9.17 10.74
N TYR A 110 2.34 8.11 10.52
CA TYR A 110 0.87 8.20 10.52
C TYR A 110 0.24 8.07 11.92
N ALA A 111 1.02 7.75 12.96
CA ALA A 111 0.47 7.65 14.30
C ALA A 111 0.13 9.06 14.83
N PRO A 112 -1.04 9.27 15.46
CA PRO A 112 -1.40 10.56 16.04
C PRO A 112 -0.36 11.00 17.07
N LYS A 113 0.30 12.14 16.82
CA LYS A 113 1.37 12.66 17.70
C LYS A 113 0.89 12.91 19.14
N GLY A 114 -0.38 13.32 19.31
CA GLY A 114 -0.95 13.65 20.62
C GLY A 114 -1.17 12.47 21.57
N THR A 115 -1.27 11.24 21.07
CA THR A 115 -1.51 10.06 21.93
C THR A 115 -0.27 9.68 22.75
N LEU A 116 0.94 10.02 22.26
CA LEU A 116 2.19 9.75 22.98
C LEU A 116 2.48 10.77 24.08
N ASP A 117 1.90 11.96 24.00
CA ASP A 117 2.21 13.08 24.91
C ASP A 117 1.37 13.08 26.20
N THR A 118 0.21 12.41 26.22
CA THR A 118 -0.71 12.40 27.38
C THR A 118 -0.12 11.76 28.64
N MET A 119 0.90 10.92 28.52
CA MET A 119 1.60 10.34 29.68
C MET A 119 2.69 11.22 30.28
N LYS A 120 3.19 12.22 29.55
CA LYS A 120 4.15 13.17 30.12
C LYS A 120 3.54 13.89 31.32
N ASP A 121 2.24 14.17 31.26
CA ASP A 121 1.50 14.79 32.35
C ASP A 121 1.39 13.87 33.56
N TYR A 122 1.19 12.57 33.37
CA TYR A 122 1.18 11.59 34.47
C TYR A 122 2.59 11.38 35.07
N ALA A 123 3.61 11.32 34.21
CA ALA A 123 5.00 11.13 34.62
C ALA A 123 5.52 12.28 35.51
N ASN A 124 4.96 13.48 35.38
CA ASN A 124 5.29 14.62 36.25
C ASN A 124 4.88 14.43 37.72
N TYR A 125 3.99 13.48 38.03
CA TYR A 125 3.58 13.17 39.40
C TYR A 125 4.35 11.98 40.02
N LEU A 126 5.30 11.39 39.28
CA LEU A 126 6.11 10.27 39.75
C LEU A 126 7.40 10.76 40.40
N PRO A 127 7.98 9.99 41.36
CA PRO A 127 9.33 10.24 41.85
C PRO A 127 10.34 10.25 40.70
N GLU A 128 11.33 11.15 40.74
CA GLU A 128 12.32 11.36 39.67
C GLU A 128 13.04 10.07 39.25
N GLU A 129 13.33 9.20 40.23
CA GLU A 129 13.93 7.87 40.01
C GLU A 129 13.13 6.98 39.04
N ASN A 130 11.80 7.12 39.03
CA ASN A 130 10.90 6.29 38.23
C ASN A 130 10.43 6.98 36.95
N LYS A 131 10.66 8.30 36.82
CA LYS A 131 10.11 9.11 35.74
C LYS A 131 10.62 8.65 34.37
N GLU A 132 11.93 8.56 34.22
CA GLU A 132 12.56 8.17 32.95
C GLU A 132 12.19 6.74 32.54
N LEU A 133 12.17 5.80 33.50
CA LEU A 133 11.81 4.41 33.26
C LEU A 133 10.35 4.28 32.79
N VAL A 134 9.43 5.00 33.44
CA VAL A 134 8.00 4.95 33.10
C VAL A 134 7.74 5.62 31.74
N GLU A 135 8.38 6.77 31.47
CA GLU A 135 8.29 7.43 30.16
C GLU A 135 8.80 6.53 29.02
N ALA A 136 9.97 5.91 29.19
CA ALA A 136 10.55 5.02 28.19
C ALA A 136 9.69 3.77 27.97
N THR A 137 9.18 3.17 29.05
CA THR A 137 8.32 1.98 28.99
C THR A 137 7.00 2.30 28.30
N TYR A 138 6.36 3.42 28.66
CA TYR A 138 5.11 3.83 28.04
C TYR A 138 5.30 4.17 26.56
N LYS A 139 6.33 4.94 26.22
CA LYS A 139 6.66 5.25 24.82
C LYS A 139 6.82 3.97 24.02
N THR A 140 7.61 3.02 24.51
CA THR A 140 7.82 1.73 23.85
C THR A 140 6.51 0.95 23.69
N ALA A 141 5.68 0.90 24.74
CA ALA A 141 4.38 0.23 24.70
C ALA A 141 3.44 0.86 23.67
N MET A 142 3.39 2.20 23.60
CA MET A 142 2.55 2.91 22.64
C MET A 142 3.07 2.79 21.21
N GLU A 143 4.38 2.88 20.98
CA GLU A 143 4.96 2.63 19.66
C GLU A 143 4.66 1.21 19.20
N SER A 144 4.81 0.22 20.08
CA SER A 144 4.46 -1.18 19.79
C SER A 144 2.98 -1.35 19.47
N ALA A 145 2.10 -0.70 20.25
CA ALA A 145 0.66 -0.73 19.99
C ALA A 145 0.31 -0.07 18.65
N ALA A 146 0.92 1.08 18.35
CA ALA A 146 0.72 1.80 17.08
C ALA A 146 1.15 0.95 15.88
N ARG A 147 2.33 0.31 15.95
CA ARG A 147 2.79 -0.62 14.90
C ARG A 147 1.87 -1.84 14.77
N SER A 148 1.44 -2.42 15.89
CA SER A 148 0.56 -3.60 15.90
C SER A 148 -0.83 -3.32 15.33
N MET A 149 -1.32 -2.09 15.47
CA MET A 149 -2.61 -1.64 14.96
C MET A 149 -2.52 -1.01 13.56
N SER A 150 -1.32 -0.95 12.97
CA SER A 150 -1.09 -0.26 11.71
C SER A 150 -1.81 -0.95 10.55
N PRO A 151 -2.56 -0.21 9.70
CA PRO A 151 -3.22 -0.75 8.51
C PRO A 151 -2.25 -1.07 7.37
N PHE A 152 -0.95 -0.98 7.62
CA PHE A 152 0.11 -1.34 6.68
C PHE A 152 1.33 -1.86 7.45
N THR A 153 2.15 -2.63 6.75
CA THR A 153 3.48 -3.00 7.22
C THR A 153 4.45 -2.82 6.09
N ALA A 154 5.52 -2.07 6.35
CA ALA A 154 6.48 -1.67 5.34
C ALA A 154 7.89 -1.60 5.90
N THR A 155 8.83 -1.91 5.02
CA THR A 155 10.25 -1.66 5.26
C THR A 155 10.69 -0.41 4.50
N THR A 156 11.85 0.12 4.88
CA THR A 156 12.46 1.32 4.29
C THR A 156 13.93 1.08 3.96
N GLY A 157 14.62 2.11 3.44
CA GLY A 157 16.05 2.09 3.23
C GLY A 157 16.53 1.03 2.23
N ASP A 158 17.64 0.37 2.55
CA ASP A 158 18.29 -0.60 1.64
C ASP A 158 17.43 -1.82 1.36
N LYS A 159 16.65 -2.28 2.36
CA LYS A 159 15.78 -3.44 2.20
C LYS A 159 14.66 -3.13 1.21
N ALA A 160 14.01 -1.97 1.33
CA ALA A 160 12.99 -1.52 0.39
C ALA A 160 13.55 -1.39 -1.03
N ARG A 161 14.74 -0.80 -1.18
CA ARG A 161 15.42 -0.69 -2.48
C ARG A 161 15.73 -2.05 -3.11
N LYS A 162 16.25 -3.00 -2.35
CA LYS A 162 16.55 -4.35 -2.85
C LYS A 162 15.29 -5.07 -3.33
N ILE A 163 14.21 -5.02 -2.55
CA ILE A 163 12.94 -5.63 -2.94
C ILE A 163 12.38 -4.95 -4.19
N LEU A 164 12.45 -3.62 -4.28
CA LEU A 164 12.01 -2.89 -5.47
C LEU A 164 12.80 -3.29 -6.72
N ASN A 165 14.12 -3.42 -6.61
CA ASN A 165 14.97 -3.87 -7.72
C ASN A 165 14.59 -5.28 -8.18
N GLU A 166 14.34 -6.19 -7.23
CA GLU A 166 13.81 -7.52 -7.57
C GLU A 166 12.48 -7.39 -8.32
N MET A 167 11.54 -6.55 -7.83
CA MET A 167 10.25 -6.32 -8.48
C MET A 167 10.39 -5.78 -9.92
N LEU A 168 11.34 -4.90 -10.17
CA LEU A 168 11.57 -4.32 -11.51
C LEU A 168 12.17 -5.32 -12.50
N SER A 169 12.89 -6.32 -12.01
CA SER A 169 13.51 -7.38 -12.82
C SER A 169 12.68 -8.66 -12.91
N GLY A 170 11.70 -8.82 -12.02
CA GLY A 170 10.91 -10.02 -11.84
C GLY A 170 9.60 -10.01 -12.62
N GLN A 171 8.83 -11.09 -12.50
CA GLN A 171 7.56 -11.27 -13.20
C GLN A 171 6.36 -11.29 -12.27
N LYS A 172 6.53 -11.75 -11.02
CA LYS A 172 5.45 -11.89 -10.06
C LYS A 172 5.88 -11.53 -8.65
N ILE A 173 5.01 -10.83 -7.93
CA ILE A 173 5.09 -10.66 -6.49
C ILE A 173 4.08 -11.58 -5.80
N LYS A 174 4.54 -12.32 -4.80
CA LYS A 174 3.71 -13.07 -3.86
C LYS A 174 3.89 -12.46 -2.48
N TYR A 175 2.80 -12.34 -1.75
CA TYR A 175 2.88 -11.95 -0.35
C TYR A 175 2.00 -12.83 0.52
N ARG A 176 2.33 -12.86 1.80
CA ARG A 176 1.45 -13.37 2.84
C ARG A 176 1.55 -12.54 4.10
N THR A 177 0.43 -12.38 4.79
CA THR A 177 0.41 -11.80 6.14
C THR A 177 0.59 -12.90 7.18
N VAL A 178 1.34 -12.60 8.23
CA VAL A 178 1.60 -13.47 9.37
C VAL A 178 1.04 -12.75 10.59
N GLY A 179 -0.22 -13.04 10.89
CA GLY A 179 -0.90 -12.48 12.05
C GLY A 179 -0.53 -13.22 13.34
N LEU A 180 -0.69 -12.53 14.47
CA LEU A 180 -0.62 -13.13 15.80
C LEU A 180 -1.64 -14.28 15.91
N ASN A 181 -1.15 -15.51 16.11
CA ASN A 181 -1.96 -16.72 16.29
C ASN A 181 -2.91 -17.09 15.13
N GLN A 182 -2.59 -16.71 13.89
CA GLN A 182 -3.38 -17.08 12.72
C GLN A 182 -2.81 -18.35 12.08
N ALA A 183 -3.57 -19.47 12.12
CA ALA A 183 -3.20 -20.73 11.46
C ALA A 183 -3.26 -20.63 9.92
N ALA A 184 -3.98 -19.64 9.39
CA ALA A 184 -4.08 -19.35 7.96
C ALA A 184 -3.56 -17.93 7.67
N SER A 185 -2.51 -17.84 6.85
CA SER A 185 -2.02 -16.58 6.31
C SER A 185 -2.88 -16.13 5.13
N SER A 186 -3.33 -14.88 5.10
CA SER A 186 -3.88 -14.32 3.85
C SER A 186 -2.74 -14.15 2.84
N THR A 187 -2.92 -14.69 1.64
CA THR A 187 -1.94 -14.63 0.55
C THR A 187 -2.48 -13.84 -0.62
N GLY A 188 -1.59 -13.26 -1.43
CA GLY A 188 -1.95 -12.77 -2.76
C GLY A 188 -0.78 -12.83 -3.72
N GLU A 189 -1.10 -12.70 -5.00
CA GLU A 189 -0.16 -12.75 -6.11
C GLU A 189 -0.57 -11.71 -7.15
N TYR A 190 0.43 -10.98 -7.67
CA TYR A 190 0.24 -10.00 -8.73
C TYR A 190 1.39 -10.07 -9.73
N ASP A 191 1.08 -9.85 -11.00
CA ASP A 191 2.08 -9.74 -12.05
C ASP A 191 2.83 -8.40 -11.94
N LEU A 192 4.12 -8.44 -12.26
CA LEU A 192 5.04 -7.30 -12.29
C LEU A 192 5.25 -6.91 -13.77
N ASP A 193 4.20 -6.33 -14.35
CA ASP A 193 4.19 -5.95 -15.76
C ASP A 193 4.72 -4.50 -15.96
N PRO A 194 4.83 -4.02 -17.21
CA PRO A 194 5.34 -2.67 -17.51
C PRO A 194 4.57 -1.50 -16.85
N SER A 195 3.34 -1.74 -16.35
CA SER A 195 2.59 -0.71 -15.62
C SER A 195 3.25 -0.36 -14.30
N LEU A 196 4.00 -1.27 -13.67
CA LEU A 196 4.75 -0.99 -12.43
C LEU A 196 5.77 0.13 -12.66
N ALA A 197 6.65 -0.05 -13.65
CA ALA A 197 7.67 0.94 -13.97
C ALA A 197 7.04 2.30 -14.35
N SER A 198 5.93 2.26 -15.10
CA SER A 198 5.18 3.45 -15.49
C SER A 198 4.60 4.20 -14.29
N ALA A 199 3.98 3.49 -13.34
CA ALA A 199 3.40 4.08 -12.14
C ALA A 199 4.48 4.62 -11.18
N LEU A 200 5.62 3.95 -11.07
CA LEU A 200 6.76 4.43 -10.27
C LEU A 200 7.33 5.73 -10.82
N GLN A 201 7.48 5.84 -12.14
CA GLN A 201 7.89 7.07 -12.80
C GLN A 201 6.91 8.22 -12.57
N GLN A 202 5.60 7.94 -12.61
CA GLN A 202 4.56 8.94 -12.29
C GLN A 202 4.68 9.48 -10.85
N CYS A 203 5.12 8.64 -9.91
CA CYS A 203 5.44 9.06 -8.54
C CYS A 203 6.83 9.70 -8.37
N GLY A 204 7.63 9.82 -9.43
CA GLY A 204 9.01 10.32 -9.34
C GLY A 204 9.96 9.40 -8.58
N ILE A 205 9.60 8.11 -8.45
CA ILE A 205 10.43 7.11 -7.79
C ILE A 205 11.52 6.69 -8.78
N LYS A 206 12.78 6.91 -8.40
CA LYS A 206 13.93 6.54 -9.23
C LYS A 206 14.02 5.01 -9.33
N LEU A 207 14.11 4.55 -10.58
CA LEU A 207 14.34 3.14 -10.94
C LEU A 207 15.84 2.83 -10.93
#